data_AF-A0A936W4H5-F1
#
_entry.id   AF-A0A936W4H5-F1
#
_cell.length_a   1.000
_cell.length_b   1.000
_cell.length_c   1.000
_cell.angle_alpha   90.00
_cell.angle_beta   90.00
_cell.angle_gamma   90.00
#
_symmetry.space_group_name_H-M   'P 1'
#
loop_
_entity.id
_entity.type
_entity.pdbx_description
1 polymer ?
#
loop_
_entity_poly.entity_id
_entity_poly.type
_entity_poly.pdbx_seq_one_letter_code
_entity_poly.pdbx_strand_id
1 'polypeptide(L)'
;MNKGYLFFFLLLLIGPVEGYAQMKKAPPKPEVMPVFPGGAEYMYKYIYSVIKYPAEARQKKVSGTVTVEFMVDEKGVLSDFL
;
A
#
# COMPACT_ATOMS: atom_id res chain seq x y z
N MET A 1 -4.29 -39.59 -32.70
CA MET A 1 -4.03 -38.45 -31.79
C MET A 1 -3.76 -39.03 -30.41
N ASN A 2 -2.49 -39.09 -30.02
CA ASN A 2 -2.01 -39.95 -28.93
C ASN A 2 -2.37 -39.37 -27.57
N LYS A 3 -3.19 -40.11 -26.80
CA LYS A 3 -3.70 -39.72 -25.47
C LYS A 3 -2.61 -39.47 -24.41
N GLY A 4 -1.33 -39.72 -24.72
CA GLY A 4 -0.18 -39.43 -23.85
C GLY A 4 0.24 -37.94 -23.81
N TYR A 5 -0.03 -37.15 -24.85
CA TYR A 5 0.33 -35.72 -24.86
C TYR A 5 -0.54 -34.87 -23.93
N LEU A 6 -1.80 -35.28 -23.72
CA LEU A 6 -2.75 -34.59 -22.86
C LEU A 6 -2.38 -34.70 -21.37
N PHE A 7 -1.70 -35.80 -20.98
CA PHE A 7 -1.23 -36.00 -19.61
C PHE A 7 0.02 -35.17 -19.30
N PHE A 8 0.91 -34.97 -20.29
CA PHE A 8 2.07 -34.09 -20.16
C PHE A 8 1.69 -32.60 -20.11
N PHE A 9 0.62 -32.18 -20.78
CA PHE A 9 0.12 -30.80 -20.71
C PHE A 9 -0.59 -30.47 -19.39
N LEU A 10 -1.16 -31.47 -18.70
CA LEU A 10 -1.80 -31.28 -17.40
C LEU A 10 -0.76 -31.08 -16.26
N LEU A 11 0.45 -31.62 -16.43
CA LEU A 11 1.51 -31.57 -15.42
C LEU A 11 2.23 -30.20 -15.38
N LEU A 12 2.14 -29.42 -16.46
CA LEU A 12 2.68 -28.05 -16.54
C LEU A 12 1.82 -27.03 -15.78
N LEU A 13 0.59 -27.38 -15.41
CA LEU A 13 -0.34 -26.50 -14.65
C LEU A 13 -0.31 -26.74 -13.13
N ILE A 14 0.42 -27.74 -12.63
CA ILE A 14 0.47 -28.13 -11.19
C ILE A 14 1.91 -28.02 -10.62
N GLY A 15 2.87 -27.49 -11.37
CA GLY A 15 4.16 -27.13 -10.79
C GLY A 15 3.94 -26.14 -9.64
N PRO A 16 4.66 -26.23 -8.51
CA PRO A 16 4.67 -25.15 -7.55
C PRO A 16 5.08 -23.92 -8.35
N VAL A 17 4.17 -22.96 -8.49
CA VAL A 17 4.60 -21.60 -8.72
C VAL A 17 5.43 -21.31 -7.49
N GLU A 18 6.75 -21.48 -7.61
CA GLU A 18 7.71 -20.87 -6.71
C GLU A 18 7.57 -19.37 -6.96
N GLY A 19 6.44 -18.85 -6.51
CA GLY A 19 6.21 -17.45 -6.31
C GLY A 19 7.23 -17.11 -5.26
N TYR A 20 8.37 -16.59 -5.71
CA TYR A 20 9.17 -15.72 -4.88
C TYR A 20 8.24 -14.55 -4.56
N ALA A 21 7.42 -14.72 -3.51
CA ALA A 21 6.92 -13.61 -2.75
C ALA A 21 8.17 -12.91 -2.26
N GLN A 22 8.65 -11.94 -3.03
CA GLN A 22 9.62 -10.99 -2.53
C GLN A 22 8.88 -10.25 -1.43
N MET A 23 8.94 -10.76 -0.20
CA MET A 23 8.66 -9.95 0.97
C MET A 23 9.68 -8.83 0.92
N LYS A 24 9.26 -7.66 0.42
CA LYS A 24 10.05 -6.45 0.41
C LYS A 24 10.59 -6.31 1.84
N LYS A 25 11.91 -6.50 2.00
CA LYS A 25 12.55 -6.50 3.32
C LYS A 25 12.10 -5.23 4.04
N ALA A 26 11.47 -5.38 5.20
CA ALA A 26 10.95 -4.23 5.93
C ALA A 26 12.10 -3.22 6.13
N PRO A 27 11.87 -1.93 5.86
CA PRO A 27 12.91 -0.94 6.03
C PRO A 27 13.43 -0.96 7.47
N PRO A 28 14.74 -0.73 7.68
CA PRO A 28 15.27 -0.60 9.03
C PRO A 28 14.47 0.49 9.76
N LYS A 29 14.01 0.18 10.97
CA LYS A 29 13.34 1.18 11.81
C LYS A 29 14.36 2.28 12.11
N PRO A 30 14.09 3.54 11.77
CA PRO A 30 15.03 4.61 12.06
C PRO A 30 15.11 4.82 13.57
N GLU A 31 16.29 5.21 14.05
CA GLU A 31 16.48 5.59 15.47
C GLU A 31 15.68 6.85 15.81
N VAL A 32 15.48 7.73 14.83
CA VAL A 32 14.66 8.94 14.92
C VAL A 32 13.48 8.83 13.97
N MET A 33 12.26 8.90 14.52
CA MET A 33 11.04 8.91 13.72
C MET A 33 10.88 10.23 12.97
N PRO A 34 10.35 10.22 11.73
CA PRO A 34 10.05 11.44 11.00
C PRO A 34 8.96 12.24 11.74
N VAL A 35 9.13 13.56 11.78
CA VAL A 35 8.18 14.48 12.42
C VAL A 35 7.78 15.56 11.41
N PHE A 36 6.47 15.77 11.26
CA PHE A 36 5.96 16.84 10.41
C PHE A 36 6.44 18.21 10.94
N PRO A 37 6.84 19.16 10.07
CA PRO A 37 7.24 20.49 10.52
C PRO A 37 6.13 21.19 11.33
N GLY A 38 6.44 21.57 12.58
CA GLY A 38 5.45 22.11 13.52
C GLY A 38 4.68 21.04 14.32
N GLY A 39 4.96 19.76 14.10
CA GLY A 39 4.37 18.64 14.84
C GLY A 39 3.00 18.21 14.33
N ALA A 40 2.38 17.28 15.07
CA ALA A 40 1.14 16.63 14.67
C ALA A 40 -0.04 17.60 14.48
N GLU A 41 -0.13 18.66 15.29
CA GLU A 41 -1.21 19.65 15.17
C GLU A 41 -1.20 20.35 13.80
N TYR A 42 -0.01 20.73 13.33
CA TYR A 42 0.15 21.36 12.01
C TYR A 42 -0.11 20.37 10.88
N MET A 43 0.28 19.11 11.06
CA MET A 43 -0.05 18.05 10.11
C MET A 43 -1.56 17.92 9.92
N TYR A 44 -2.34 17.87 11.01
CA TYR A 44 -3.80 17.78 10.93
C TYR A 44 -4.41 19.02 10.27
N LYS A 45 -3.95 20.23 10.64
CA LYS A 45 -4.41 21.47 9.99
C LYS A 45 -4.14 21.46 8.48
N TYR A 46 -2.97 20.98 8.06
CA TYR A 46 -2.62 20.84 6.66
C TYR A 46 -3.51 19.82 5.95
N ILE A 47 -3.71 18.63 6.53
CA ILE A 47 -4.59 17.61 5.95
C ILE A 47 -6.01 18.17 5.75
N TYR A 48 -6.58 18.83 6.76
CA TYR A 48 -7.92 19.42 6.66
C TYR A 48 -8.02 20.53 5.61
N SER A 49 -6.93 21.24 5.31
CA SER A 49 -6.94 22.30 4.28
C SER A 49 -6.83 21.76 2.86
N VAL A 50 -6.22 20.59 2.66
CA VAL A 50 -5.99 20.01 1.33
C VAL A 50 -6.92 18.86 0.98
N ILE A 51 -7.53 18.19 1.97
CA ILE A 51 -8.39 17.02 1.74
C ILE A 51 -9.67 17.41 0.98
N LYS A 52 -9.91 16.75 -0.15
CA LYS A 52 -11.10 16.97 -0.98
C LYS A 52 -12.06 15.81 -0.81
N TYR A 53 -13.12 16.04 -0.05
CA TYR A 53 -14.15 15.01 0.17
C TYR A 53 -15.17 14.99 -0.99
N PRO A 54 -15.41 13.84 -1.64
CA PRO A 54 -16.30 13.76 -2.81
C PRO A 54 -17.71 14.28 -2.55
N ALA A 55 -18.29 15.02 -3.50
CA ALA A 55 -19.61 15.62 -3.35
C ALA A 55 -20.72 14.57 -3.16
N GLU A 56 -20.64 13.46 -3.91
CA GLU A 56 -21.58 12.35 -3.81
C GLU A 56 -21.58 11.70 -2.42
N ALA A 57 -20.39 11.51 -1.84
CA ALA A 57 -20.24 10.94 -0.49
C ALA A 57 -20.87 11.86 0.57
N ARG A 58 -20.74 13.20 0.42
CA ARG A 58 -21.41 14.18 1.29
C ARG A 58 -22.92 14.10 1.22
N GLN A 59 -23.47 14.06 0.01
CA GLN A 59 -24.92 13.99 -0.21
C GLN A 59 -25.50 12.70 0.37
N LYS A 60 -24.79 11.59 0.20
CA LYS A 60 -25.16 10.27 0.72
C LYS A 60 -24.83 10.08 2.21
N LYS A 61 -24.28 11.11 2.88
CA LYS A 61 -23.83 11.07 4.29
C LYS A 61 -22.92 9.87 4.60
N VAL A 62 -22.08 9.48 3.64
CA VAL A 62 -21.10 8.42 3.83
C VAL A 62 -20.02 8.95 4.78
N SER A 63 -19.58 8.12 5.72
CA SER A 63 -18.51 8.44 6.67
C SER A 63 -17.74 7.17 7.02
N GLY A 64 -16.52 7.35 7.52
CA GLY A 64 -15.66 6.24 7.92
C GLY A 64 -14.30 6.74 8.37
N THR A 65 -13.50 5.82 8.91
CA THR A 65 -12.11 6.06 9.31
C THR A 65 -11.19 5.48 8.24
N VAL A 66 -10.21 6.27 7.83
CA VAL A 66 -9.17 5.85 6.87
C VAL A 66 -7.85 5.81 7.61
N THR A 67 -7.24 4.64 7.68
CA THR A 67 -5.86 4.46 8.14
C THR A 67 -4.98 4.39 6.90
N VAL A 68 -3.95 5.24 6.84
CA VAL A 68 -2.97 5.25 5.75
C VAL A 68 -1.60 5.02 6.35
N GLU A 69 -0.85 4.10 5.77
CA GLU A 69 0.56 3.88 6.10
C GLU A 69 1.40 4.32 4.89
N PHE A 70 2.52 4.99 5.15
CA PHE A 70 3.45 5.44 4.11
C PHE A 70 4.86 5.55 4.66
N MET A 71 5.85 5.52 3.76
CA MET A 71 7.26 5.70 4.06
C MET A 71 7.68 7.16 3.84
N VAL A 72 8.52 7.68 4.73
CA VAL A 72 9.18 8.98 4.59
C VAL A 72 10.68 8.74 4.46
N ASP A 73 11.29 9.25 3.39
CA ASP A 73 12.74 9.19 3.23
C ASP A 73 13.46 10.31 4.00
N GLU A 74 14.80 10.27 4.01
CA GLU A 74 15.65 11.27 4.69
C GLU A 74 15.48 12.70 4.15
N LYS A 75 14.93 12.85 2.93
CA LYS A 75 14.65 14.14 2.29
C LYS A 75 13.22 14.62 2.53
N GLY A 76 12.39 13.83 3.23
CA GLY A 76 10.99 14.12 3.48
C GLY A 76 10.05 13.76 2.33
N VAL A 77 10.50 12.97 1.35
CA VAL A 77 9.67 12.47 0.25
C VAL A 77 8.83 11.28 0.73
N LEU A 78 7.55 11.27 0.36
CA LEU A 78 6.61 10.24 0.72
C LEU A 78 6.52 9.16 -0.36
N SER A 79 6.48 7.88 0.04
CA SER A 79 6.32 6.74 -0.86
C SER A 79 5.59 5.59 -0.18
N ASP A 80 5.31 4.50 -0.91
CA ASP A 80 4.71 3.27 -0.38
C ASP A 80 3.39 3.48 0.40
N PHE A 81 2.43 4.17 -0.20
CA PHE A 81 1.10 4.37 0.39
C PHE A 81 0.30 3.06 0.39
N LEU A 82 -0.11 2.61 1.58
CA LEU A 82 -0.95 1.43 1.81
C LEU A 82 -2.37 1.84 2.25
#